data_AF-A0A7X8HFX4-F1
#
_entry.id   AF-A0A7X8HFX4-F1
#
_cell.length_a   1.000
_cell.length_b   1.000
_cell.length_c   1.000
_cell.angle_alpha   90.00
_cell.angle_beta   90.00
_cell.angle_gamma   90.00
#
_symmetry.space_group_name_H-M   'P 1'
#
loop_
_entity.id
_entity.type
_entity.pdbx_description
1 polymer ?
#
loop_
_entity_poly.entity_id
_entity_poly.type
_entity_poly.pdbx_seq_one_letter_code
_entity_poly.pdbx_strand_id
1 'polypeptide(L)'
;MKRSIKRLLATIIIMLTIFTLNAFGLTYEASNYAELENIIFEQMSNYNTNFKIKYSGSLDNIEEVLKSMVAKDIYVNSNISKVSWNISGTNNISNIKVDVKYIISPEERIEADREIDRILDSIIKPFMNDHEKAKAVHDYIVLKGEYDLSYTYYSDYDLLTKGTSVCNGYALLTYNMLNKLNIPVRLVSGKAGGENHIWNMVKLGNYWFHLDTTWNDPINNKDITYTYYMLTENEISKDHIIDKNLNLPKATKKYYDYLKELSYDRLLVETALDIYHEENTAENGSQLKSILNRKITHRPHKITVRFNKSISQDSIKDAMSQLLKNDFISVIEYNQVDSTNTGQWSILNLFIKYKEKPEKIAVDFPNKVCNTASEIKFNVYAIYDNKKVNITEDVYIYPYDNKLEISKGTLKFKEAGNYNLLFEFQGLREELSITGLNSSAFNYITKEKPNNYVNVKIYDQYIDFSSIEQWPIIEEGRTMVPLRAVFEVLNCKVKWEESSKSAVVEHGALKIMIPANSKTAYINGKAYSLDVPAKLVNNRIMLPLRFVSEAIDKSVVWDDENKVVLIY
;
A
#
# COMPACT_ATOMS: atom_id res chain seq x y z
N MET A 1 58.28 -36.23 7.92
CA MET A 1 58.10 -36.56 6.49
C MET A 1 56.62 -36.32 6.14
N LYS A 2 56.23 -35.13 5.66
CA LYS A 2 55.66 -34.85 4.31
C LYS A 2 54.83 -36.04 3.77
N ARG A 3 53.52 -35.93 3.47
CA ARG A 3 52.82 -34.94 2.63
C ARG A 3 51.28 -35.09 2.73
N SER A 4 50.57 -33.95 2.76
CA SER A 4 49.30 -33.55 2.10
C SER A 4 48.15 -34.59 1.94
N ILE A 5 46.88 -34.29 2.23
CA ILE A 5 46.04 -33.23 1.62
C ILE A 5 44.86 -32.90 2.56
N LYS A 6 44.69 -31.61 2.88
CA LYS A 6 43.46 -31.02 3.41
C LYS A 6 42.49 -30.76 2.25
N ARG A 7 41.19 -31.06 2.43
CA ARG A 7 40.12 -30.40 1.67
C ARG A 7 39.08 -29.86 2.65
N LEU A 8 39.17 -28.55 2.83
CA LEU A 8 38.15 -27.67 3.40
C LEU A 8 36.98 -27.63 2.41
N LEU A 9 35.76 -27.95 2.86
CA LEU A 9 34.53 -27.56 2.17
C LEU A 9 34.08 -26.26 2.82
N ALA A 10 34.46 -25.15 2.20
CA ALA A 10 33.93 -23.83 2.52
C ALA A 10 32.66 -23.64 1.70
N THR A 11 31.53 -23.58 2.40
CA THR A 11 30.20 -23.30 1.86
C THR A 11 30.16 -21.83 1.43
N ILE A 12 29.91 -21.58 0.14
CA ILE A 12 29.63 -20.25 -0.38
C ILE A 12 28.19 -19.90 0.01
N ILE A 13 28.05 -19.06 1.04
CA ILE A 13 26.81 -18.34 1.35
C ILE A 13 26.93 -17.00 0.63
N ILE A 14 26.15 -16.80 -0.43
CA ILE A 14 25.96 -15.48 -1.05
C ILE A 14 24.97 -14.74 -0.14
N MET A 15 25.50 -14.04 0.86
CA MET A 15 24.80 -12.96 1.53
C MET A 15 24.92 -11.73 0.62
N LEU A 16 23.79 -11.22 0.14
CA LEU A 16 23.66 -9.92 -0.52
C LEU A 16 23.85 -8.81 0.53
N THR A 17 25.08 -8.64 0.99
CA THR A 17 25.56 -7.36 1.51
C THR A 17 26.21 -6.65 0.34
N ILE A 18 25.49 -5.76 -0.32
CA ILE A 18 26.08 -4.80 -1.26
C ILE A 18 26.85 -3.79 -0.41
N PHE A 19 28.02 -4.20 0.07
CA PHE A 19 29.08 -3.24 0.33
C PHE A 19 29.54 -2.76 -1.03
N THR A 20 29.37 -1.47 -1.26
CA THR A 20 29.92 -0.71 -2.39
C THR A 20 31.43 -0.93 -2.46
N LEU A 21 31.87 -1.98 -3.16
CA LEU A 21 33.13 -1.91 -3.86
C LEU A 21 32.92 -0.88 -4.96
N ASN A 22 33.56 0.28 -4.81
CA ASN A 22 33.74 1.21 -5.92
C ASN A 22 34.20 0.41 -7.14
N ALA A 23 33.30 0.26 -8.11
CA ALA A 23 33.51 -0.48 -9.36
C ALA A 23 34.41 0.32 -10.31
N PHE A 24 35.61 0.69 -9.87
CA PHE A 24 36.63 1.22 -10.77
C PHE A 24 37.21 0.06 -11.57
N GLY A 25 36.57 -0.27 -12.71
CA GLY A 25 37.19 -1.10 -13.75
C GLY A 25 36.35 -2.23 -14.35
N LEU A 26 35.08 -2.42 -13.98
CA LEU A 26 34.23 -3.40 -14.66
C LEU A 26 33.91 -2.91 -16.08
N THR A 27 34.21 -3.75 -17.06
CA THR A 27 33.84 -3.54 -18.46
C THR A 27 32.66 -4.45 -18.76
N TYR A 28 31.53 -3.86 -19.08
CA TYR A 28 30.32 -4.59 -19.49
C TYR A 28 30.44 -4.98 -20.96
N GLU A 29 29.77 -6.06 -21.37
CA GLU A 29 29.76 -6.48 -22.77
C GLU A 29 28.33 -6.48 -23.33
N ALA A 30 28.16 -5.91 -24.53
CA ALA A 30 26.89 -5.91 -25.25
C ALA A 30 27.14 -6.22 -26.73
N SER A 31 26.25 -6.99 -27.33
CA SER A 31 26.34 -7.42 -28.73
C SER A 31 25.23 -6.87 -29.62
N ASN A 32 24.19 -6.28 -29.01
CA ASN A 32 23.02 -5.72 -29.68
C ASN A 32 22.42 -4.56 -28.88
N TYR A 33 21.48 -3.82 -29.48
CA TYR A 33 20.88 -2.65 -28.83
C TYR A 33 20.08 -2.97 -27.56
N ALA A 34 19.45 -4.15 -27.45
CA ALA A 34 18.70 -4.51 -26.25
C ALA A 34 19.64 -4.75 -25.05
N GLU A 35 20.76 -5.45 -25.27
CA GLU A 35 21.80 -5.60 -24.24
C GLU A 35 22.44 -4.27 -23.86
N LEU A 36 22.72 -3.41 -24.85
CA LEU A 36 23.27 -2.08 -24.60
C LEU A 36 22.31 -1.21 -23.78
N GLU A 37 21.02 -1.21 -24.13
CA GLU A 37 19.96 -0.52 -23.38
C GLU A 37 19.87 -1.01 -21.94
N ASN A 38 19.84 -2.33 -21.73
CA ASN A 38 19.76 -2.91 -20.39
C ASN A 38 20.94 -2.51 -19.51
N ILE A 39 22.17 -2.52 -20.06
CA ILE A 39 23.37 -2.13 -19.31
C ILE A 39 23.32 -0.64 -18.97
N ILE A 40 22.98 0.23 -19.93
CA ILE A 40 22.87 1.68 -19.68
C ILE A 40 21.83 1.94 -18.59
N PHE A 41 20.65 1.33 -18.69
CA PHE A 41 19.60 1.44 -17.71
C PHE A 41 20.07 0.96 -16.32
N GLU A 42 20.60 -0.26 -16.21
CA GLU A 42 21.07 -0.82 -14.93
C GLU A 42 22.14 0.07 -14.28
N GLN A 43 23.13 0.54 -15.05
CA GLN A 43 24.19 1.38 -14.51
C GLN A 43 23.67 2.74 -14.05
N MET A 44 22.76 3.35 -14.82
CA MET A 44 22.21 4.66 -14.50
C MET A 44 21.20 4.62 -13.35
N SER A 45 20.39 3.57 -13.26
CA SER A 45 19.48 3.33 -12.13
C SER A 45 20.23 3.12 -10.82
N ASN A 46 21.47 2.62 -10.87
CA ASN A 46 22.37 2.48 -9.72
C ASN A 46 23.22 3.73 -9.45
N TYR A 47 22.93 4.86 -10.11
CA TYR A 47 23.66 6.13 -9.95
C TYR A 47 25.17 6.03 -10.24
N ASN A 48 25.61 5.07 -11.06
CA ASN A 48 27.01 5.00 -11.48
C ASN A 48 27.34 6.19 -12.38
N THR A 49 28.38 6.95 -12.02
CA THR A 49 28.76 8.19 -12.72
C THR A 49 29.67 7.93 -13.91
N ASN A 50 30.33 6.78 -13.96
CA ASN A 50 31.24 6.40 -15.03
C ASN A 50 31.25 4.87 -15.22
N PHE A 51 31.04 4.41 -16.45
CA PHE A 51 31.16 2.99 -16.79
C PHE A 51 31.59 2.80 -18.25
N LYS A 52 32.12 1.61 -18.54
CA LYS A 52 32.60 1.23 -19.87
C LYS A 52 31.86 0.02 -20.39
N ILE A 53 31.43 0.09 -21.64
CA ILE A 53 30.76 -1.00 -22.35
C ILE A 53 31.60 -1.35 -23.58
N LYS A 54 32.02 -2.60 -23.67
CA LYS A 54 32.57 -3.19 -24.88
C LYS A 54 31.41 -3.68 -25.74
N TYR A 55 31.23 -3.03 -26.87
CA TYR A 55 30.08 -3.19 -27.74
C TYR A 55 30.50 -3.73 -29.11
N SER A 56 29.90 -4.85 -29.53
CA SER A 56 30.17 -5.51 -30.81
C SER A 56 28.99 -5.49 -31.78
N GLY A 57 27.94 -4.71 -31.48
CA GLY A 57 26.77 -4.54 -32.35
C GLY A 57 26.92 -3.41 -33.35
N SER A 58 25.85 -3.08 -34.09
CA SER A 58 25.85 -1.99 -35.07
C SER A 58 26.10 -0.62 -34.41
N LEU A 59 26.95 0.19 -35.06
CA LEU A 59 27.26 1.58 -34.67
C LEU A 59 26.43 2.61 -35.46
N ASP A 60 25.48 2.17 -36.28
CA ASP A 60 24.68 3.05 -37.11
C ASP A 60 23.87 4.01 -36.24
N ASN A 61 24.12 5.31 -36.40
CA ASN A 61 23.50 6.39 -35.60
C ASN A 61 23.61 6.18 -34.08
N ILE A 62 24.70 5.56 -33.62
CA ILE A 62 24.87 5.13 -32.23
C ILE A 62 24.65 6.26 -31.22
N GLU A 63 25.05 7.50 -31.50
CA GLU A 63 24.81 8.62 -30.57
C GLU A 63 23.32 8.92 -30.38
N GLU A 64 22.53 8.90 -31.45
CA GLU A 64 21.09 9.13 -31.38
C GLU A 64 20.38 7.95 -30.72
N VAL A 65 20.86 6.72 -30.96
CA VAL A 65 20.40 5.52 -30.28
C VAL A 65 20.63 5.63 -28.77
N LEU A 66 21.84 5.99 -28.32
CA LEU A 66 22.17 6.17 -26.91
C LEU A 66 21.33 7.26 -26.24
N LYS A 67 21.15 8.42 -26.90
CA LYS A 67 20.25 9.48 -26.42
C LYS A 67 18.82 8.97 -26.28
N SER A 68 18.33 8.22 -27.27
CA SER A 68 16.97 7.67 -27.24
C SER A 68 16.78 6.64 -26.13
N MET A 69 17.79 5.81 -25.83
CA MET A 69 17.76 4.83 -24.73
C MET A 69 17.60 5.52 -23.38
N VAL A 70 18.36 6.59 -23.14
CA VAL A 70 18.26 7.36 -21.89
C VAL A 70 16.94 8.13 -21.81
N ALA A 71 16.50 8.77 -22.90
CA ALA A 71 15.25 9.52 -22.91
C ALA A 71 13.99 8.63 -22.78
N LYS A 72 14.11 7.33 -23.09
CA LYS A 72 13.00 6.37 -23.04
C LYS A 72 12.59 6.02 -21.61
N ASP A 73 13.54 5.99 -20.67
CA ASP A 73 13.25 5.73 -19.27
C ASP A 73 13.05 7.04 -18.49
N ILE A 74 11.82 7.30 -18.07
CA ILE A 74 11.46 8.55 -17.39
C ILE A 74 12.24 8.69 -16.07
N TYR A 75 12.43 7.60 -15.32
CA TYR A 75 13.10 7.67 -14.02
C TYR A 75 14.56 8.07 -14.16
N VAL A 76 15.29 7.42 -15.08
CA VAL A 76 16.68 7.76 -15.38
C VAL A 76 16.77 9.18 -15.91
N ASN A 77 15.94 9.54 -16.89
CA ASN A 77 15.96 10.87 -17.49
C ASN A 77 15.65 11.99 -16.47
N SER A 78 14.75 11.73 -15.51
CA SER A 78 14.39 12.65 -14.42
C SER A 78 15.48 12.86 -13.37
N ASN A 79 16.51 12.00 -13.34
CA ASN A 79 17.59 12.06 -12.35
C ASN A 79 18.93 12.56 -12.91
N ILE A 80 19.01 12.81 -14.22
CA ILE A 80 20.25 13.27 -14.86
C ILE A 80 20.20 14.76 -15.19
N SER A 81 21.32 15.45 -14.97
CA SER A 81 21.54 16.82 -15.46
C SER A 81 22.35 16.84 -16.76
N LYS A 82 23.23 15.84 -16.96
CA LYS A 82 24.03 15.71 -18.18
C LYS A 82 24.47 14.26 -18.37
N VAL A 83 24.48 13.80 -19.62
CA VAL A 83 25.13 12.55 -20.01
C VAL A 83 26.02 12.78 -21.23
N SER A 84 27.16 12.09 -21.28
CA SER A 84 28.08 12.13 -22.41
C SER A 84 28.72 10.77 -22.64
N TRP A 85 29.10 10.51 -23.88
CA TRP A 85 29.69 9.25 -24.30
C TRP A 85 30.97 9.50 -25.09
N ASN A 86 31.97 8.67 -24.87
CA ASN A 86 33.17 8.61 -25.71
C ASN A 86 33.24 7.21 -26.33
N ILE A 87 33.16 7.15 -27.67
CA ILE A 87 33.20 5.90 -28.41
C ILE A 87 34.58 5.76 -29.05
N SER A 88 35.28 4.67 -28.75
CA SER A 88 36.63 4.41 -29.26
C SER A 88 36.83 2.93 -29.56
N GLY A 89 37.45 2.56 -30.68
CA GLY A 89 37.66 1.15 -31.01
C GLY A 89 37.85 0.89 -32.49
N THR A 90 37.52 -0.34 -32.90
CA THR A 90 37.61 -0.82 -34.28
C THR A 90 36.22 -1.04 -34.87
N ASN A 91 36.13 -1.29 -36.17
CA ASN A 91 34.86 -1.58 -36.86
C ASN A 91 34.09 -2.78 -36.28
N ASN A 92 34.77 -3.70 -35.58
CA ASN A 92 34.16 -4.92 -35.03
C ASN A 92 33.85 -4.85 -33.54
N ILE A 93 34.59 -4.02 -32.79
CA ILE A 93 34.46 -3.87 -31.34
C ILE A 93 34.75 -2.42 -30.98
N SER A 94 33.78 -1.76 -30.37
CA SER A 94 33.86 -0.40 -29.83
C SER A 94 33.79 -0.41 -28.32
N ASN A 95 34.53 0.50 -27.68
CA ASN A 95 34.42 0.82 -26.27
C ASN A 95 33.61 2.09 -26.14
N ILE A 96 32.43 1.99 -25.55
CA ILE A 96 31.57 3.11 -25.21
C ILE A 96 31.84 3.43 -23.75
N LYS A 97 32.51 4.55 -23.49
CA LYS A 97 32.64 5.11 -22.14
C LYS A 97 31.50 6.08 -21.90
N VAL A 98 30.73 5.86 -20.85
CA VAL A 98 29.60 6.70 -20.46
C VAL A 98 29.99 7.49 -19.21
N ASP A 99 29.79 8.80 -19.26
CA ASP A 99 29.99 9.73 -18.15
C ASP A 99 28.65 10.44 -17.86
N VAL A 100 28.12 10.27 -16.65
CA VAL A 100 26.80 10.77 -16.22
C VAL A 100 26.96 11.74 -15.06
N LYS A 101 26.27 12.87 -15.14
CA LYS A 101 26.08 13.81 -14.04
C LYS A 101 24.62 13.78 -13.62
N TYR A 102 24.38 13.37 -12.39
CA TYR A 102 23.05 13.32 -11.78
C TYR A 102 22.65 14.67 -11.18
N ILE A 103 21.37 14.85 -10.88
CA ILE A 103 20.86 16.04 -10.17
C ILE A 103 21.20 16.00 -8.67
N ILE A 104 21.44 14.80 -8.13
CA ILE A 104 21.92 14.53 -6.76
C ILE A 104 23.14 13.60 -6.82
N SER A 105 23.98 13.62 -5.79
CA SER A 105 25.12 12.69 -5.69
C SER A 105 24.68 11.25 -5.34
N PRO A 106 25.50 10.22 -5.61
CA PRO A 106 25.23 8.86 -5.15
C PRO A 106 25.08 8.76 -3.63
N GLU A 107 25.85 9.56 -2.87
CA GLU A 107 25.74 9.63 -1.41
C GLU A 107 24.41 10.24 -0.96
N GLU A 108 23.94 11.28 -1.65
CA GLU A 108 22.62 11.89 -1.40
C GLU A 108 21.48 10.92 -1.73
N ARG A 109 21.59 10.11 -2.80
CA ARG A 109 20.63 9.04 -3.09
C ARG A 109 20.55 8.02 -1.97
N ILE A 110 21.71 7.57 -1.45
CA ILE A 110 21.76 6.62 -0.32
C ILE A 110 21.09 7.21 0.92
N GLU A 111 21.31 8.51 1.22
CA GLU A 111 20.66 9.14 2.37
C GLU A 111 19.16 9.36 2.15
N ALA A 112 18.75 9.74 0.93
CA ALA A 112 17.33 9.85 0.56
C ALA A 112 16.61 8.51 0.77
N ASP A 113 17.21 7.39 0.36
CA ASP A 113 16.62 6.06 0.52
C ASP A 113 16.48 5.65 1.98
N ARG A 114 17.47 5.98 2.83
CA ARG A 114 17.39 5.76 4.27
C ARG A 114 16.30 6.60 4.92
N GLU A 115 16.16 7.85 4.50
CA GLU A 115 15.13 8.72 5.02
C GLU A 115 13.74 8.25 4.61
N ILE A 116 13.59 7.77 3.37
CA ILE A 116 12.35 7.11 2.93
C ILE A 116 12.04 5.90 3.83
N ASP A 117 13.01 5.04 4.11
CA ASP A 117 12.79 3.88 4.99
C ASP A 117 12.30 4.31 6.38
N ARG A 118 12.94 5.32 7.00
CA ARG A 118 12.52 5.87 8.30
C ARG A 118 11.11 6.45 8.27
N ILE A 119 10.76 7.14 7.18
CA ILE A 119 9.43 7.73 7.01
C ILE A 119 8.39 6.63 6.85
N LEU A 120 8.65 5.63 6.01
CA LEU A 120 7.76 4.50 5.79
C LEU A 120 7.52 3.72 7.09
N ASP A 121 8.56 3.46 7.89
CA ASP A 121 8.44 2.85 9.22
C ASP A 121 7.54 3.65 10.17
N SER A 122 7.50 4.98 10.01
CA SER A 122 6.66 5.87 10.80
C SER A 122 5.20 5.90 10.33
N ILE A 123 4.96 6.01 9.03
CA ILE A 123 3.61 6.26 8.48
C ILE A 123 2.85 4.98 8.14
N ILE A 124 3.54 3.87 7.87
CA ILE A 124 2.90 2.61 7.53
C ILE A 124 2.65 1.82 8.81
N LYS A 125 1.36 1.62 9.12
CA LYS A 125 0.93 0.88 10.29
C LYS A 125 0.71 -0.60 9.97
N PRO A 126 0.77 -1.47 10.99
CA PRO A 126 0.39 -2.86 10.81
C PRO A 126 -0.96 -2.99 10.10
N PHE A 127 -1.05 -3.96 9.20
CA PHE A 127 -2.29 -4.36 8.53
C PHE A 127 -2.88 -3.34 7.56
N MET A 128 -2.17 -2.24 7.26
CA MET A 128 -2.56 -1.37 6.16
C MET A 128 -2.55 -2.15 4.85
N ASN A 129 -3.67 -2.10 4.13
CA ASN A 129 -3.76 -2.57 2.76
C ASN A 129 -3.11 -1.55 1.79
N ASP A 130 -2.90 -1.94 0.53
CA ASP A 130 -2.15 -1.13 -0.41
C ASP A 130 -2.81 0.24 -0.71
N HIS A 131 -4.14 0.35 -0.57
CA HIS A 131 -4.83 1.64 -0.68
C HIS A 131 -4.53 2.56 0.51
N GLU A 132 -4.51 2.01 1.72
CA GLU A 132 -4.14 2.73 2.95
C GLU A 132 -2.69 3.21 2.88
N LYS A 133 -1.79 2.34 2.42
CA LYS A 133 -0.37 2.66 2.23
C LYS A 133 -0.17 3.76 1.18
N ALA A 134 -0.82 3.65 0.02
CA ALA A 134 -0.72 4.66 -1.03
C ALA A 134 -1.23 6.02 -0.55
N LYS A 135 -2.32 6.03 0.24
CA LYS A 135 -2.85 7.24 0.87
C LYS A 135 -1.87 7.80 1.91
N ALA A 136 -1.31 6.98 2.78
CA ALA A 136 -0.33 7.42 3.77
C ALA A 136 0.90 8.09 3.12
N VAL A 137 1.41 7.51 2.02
CA VAL A 137 2.49 8.10 1.22
C VAL A 137 2.07 9.46 0.64
N HIS A 138 0.92 9.52 -0.03
CA HIS A 138 0.38 10.77 -0.57
C HIS A 138 0.24 11.85 0.52
N ASP A 139 -0.43 11.52 1.62
CA ASP A 139 -0.72 12.45 2.71
C ASP A 139 0.57 12.97 3.35
N TYR A 140 1.58 12.12 3.53
CA TYR A 140 2.89 12.54 4.01
C TYR A 140 3.54 13.55 3.08
N ILE A 141 3.60 13.25 1.78
CA ILE A 141 4.24 14.11 0.77
C ILE A 141 3.53 15.47 0.71
N VAL A 142 2.20 15.48 0.63
CA VAL A 142 1.39 16.70 0.55
C VAL A 142 1.47 17.55 1.82
N LEU A 143 1.58 16.93 3.00
CA LEU A 143 1.72 17.67 4.26
C LEU A 143 3.11 18.25 4.52
N LYS A 144 4.14 17.68 3.88
CA LYS A 144 5.55 18.01 4.15
C LYS A 144 6.21 18.82 3.03
N GLY A 145 5.73 18.67 1.81
CA GLY A 145 6.19 19.42 0.66
C GLY A 145 5.60 20.83 0.60
N GLU A 146 6.37 21.72 0.00
CA GLU A 146 5.92 23.02 -0.51
C GLU A 146 6.49 23.22 -1.92
N TYR A 147 5.63 23.44 -2.90
CA TYR A 147 6.04 23.57 -4.29
C TYR A 147 7.05 24.72 -4.52
N ASP A 148 8.18 24.42 -5.16
CA ASP A 148 9.22 25.41 -5.42
C ASP A 148 8.90 26.28 -6.63
N LEU A 149 8.47 27.53 -6.39
CA LEU A 149 8.22 28.53 -7.43
C LEU A 149 9.51 29.18 -7.97
N SER A 150 10.66 28.96 -7.33
CA SER A 150 11.95 29.49 -7.80
C SER A 150 12.62 28.59 -8.83
N TYR A 151 12.15 27.35 -9.00
CA TYR A 151 12.74 26.34 -9.89
C TYR A 151 14.23 26.10 -9.59
N THR A 152 14.57 26.02 -8.30
CA THR A 152 15.92 25.73 -7.80
C THR A 152 16.05 24.29 -7.34
N TYR A 153 14.99 23.73 -6.75
CA TYR A 153 14.97 22.40 -6.15
C TYR A 153 14.18 21.42 -7.02
N TYR A 154 14.81 20.31 -7.43
CA TYR A 154 14.27 19.42 -8.49
C TYR A 154 14.17 17.95 -8.11
N SER A 155 14.85 17.54 -7.05
CA SER A 155 14.93 16.12 -6.66
C SER A 155 13.95 15.77 -5.55
N ASP A 156 13.73 14.47 -5.35
CA ASP A 156 13.06 13.94 -4.17
C ASP A 156 13.89 14.16 -2.90
N TYR A 157 15.23 14.16 -3.01
CA TYR A 157 16.12 14.51 -1.89
C TYR A 157 15.96 15.96 -1.43
N ASP A 158 15.76 16.91 -2.35
CA ASP A 158 15.45 18.29 -1.99
C ASP A 158 14.11 18.36 -1.23
N LEU A 159 13.09 17.65 -1.72
CA LEU A 159 11.79 17.59 -1.07
C LEU A 159 11.89 16.99 0.35
N LEU A 160 12.66 15.93 0.53
CA LEU A 160 12.89 15.28 1.81
C LEU A 160 13.66 16.15 2.80
N THR A 161 14.73 16.82 2.35
CA THR A 161 15.67 17.51 3.25
C THR A 161 15.42 19.00 3.41
N LYS A 162 14.79 19.64 2.42
CA LYS A 162 14.46 21.07 2.41
C LYS A 162 12.95 21.32 2.55
N GLY A 163 12.13 20.31 2.32
CA GLY A 163 10.66 20.46 2.31
C GLY A 163 10.13 21.13 1.04
N THR A 164 10.95 21.29 -0.01
CA THR A 164 10.52 21.98 -1.23
C THR A 164 11.18 21.40 -2.49
N SER A 165 10.41 21.33 -3.58
CA SER A 165 10.86 20.85 -4.90
C SER A 165 9.82 21.19 -5.98
N VAL A 166 10.17 21.04 -7.25
CA VAL A 166 9.22 21.09 -8.37
C VAL A 166 8.56 19.72 -8.62
N CYS A 167 7.70 19.62 -9.63
CA CYS A 167 6.93 18.41 -9.96
C CYS A 167 7.79 17.13 -10.07
N ASN A 168 9.03 17.26 -10.55
CA ASN A 168 9.98 16.16 -10.62
C ASN A 168 10.28 15.53 -9.25
N GLY A 169 10.53 16.33 -8.22
CA GLY A 169 10.81 15.82 -6.88
C GLY A 169 9.61 15.12 -6.24
N TYR A 170 8.40 15.66 -6.43
CA TYR A 170 7.15 15.06 -5.94
C TYR A 170 6.88 13.70 -6.61
N ALA A 171 7.00 13.64 -7.93
CA ALA A 171 6.75 12.42 -8.68
C ALA A 171 7.80 11.33 -8.38
N LEU A 172 9.07 11.71 -8.24
CA LEU A 172 10.15 10.80 -7.87
C LEU A 172 10.00 10.29 -6.43
N LEU A 173 9.65 11.16 -5.48
CA LEU A 173 9.46 10.73 -4.08
C LEU A 173 8.32 9.73 -3.98
N THR A 174 7.17 10.02 -4.62
CA THR A 174 6.04 9.10 -4.69
C THR A 174 6.42 7.77 -5.32
N TYR A 175 7.17 7.81 -6.43
CA TYR A 175 7.65 6.61 -7.12
C TYR A 175 8.55 5.76 -6.22
N ASN A 176 9.54 6.37 -5.56
CA ASN A 176 10.50 5.68 -4.70
C ASN A 176 9.83 5.09 -3.45
N MET A 177 8.93 5.84 -2.80
CA MET A 177 8.19 5.37 -1.63
C MET A 177 7.27 4.18 -1.96
N LEU A 178 6.48 4.27 -3.05
CA LEU A 178 5.56 3.19 -3.42
C LEU A 178 6.29 1.92 -3.90
N ASN A 179 7.41 2.06 -4.61
CA ASN A 179 8.23 0.91 -4.99
C ASN A 179 8.81 0.18 -3.77
N LYS A 180 9.28 0.90 -2.75
CA LYS A 180 9.74 0.28 -1.48
C LYS A 180 8.61 -0.47 -0.75
N LEU A 181 7.36 -0.07 -0.96
CA LEU A 181 6.18 -0.78 -0.47
C LEU A 181 5.69 -1.91 -1.37
N ASN A 182 6.40 -2.20 -2.47
CA ASN A 182 6.01 -3.16 -3.51
C ASN A 182 4.64 -2.85 -4.16
N ILE A 183 4.22 -1.58 -4.16
CA ILE A 183 3.02 -1.13 -4.84
C ILE A 183 3.41 -0.70 -6.26
N PRO A 184 2.91 -1.37 -7.33
CA PRO A 184 3.35 -1.05 -8.68
C PRO A 184 3.01 0.40 -9.04
N VAL A 185 4.03 1.16 -9.40
CA VAL A 185 3.92 2.58 -9.75
C VAL A 185 4.68 2.85 -11.05
N ARG A 186 4.19 3.80 -11.84
CA ARG A 186 4.85 4.31 -13.06
C ARG A 186 4.94 5.83 -12.98
N LEU A 187 5.99 6.39 -13.57
CA LEU A 187 6.05 7.81 -13.88
C LEU A 187 5.31 8.09 -15.18
N VAL A 188 4.70 9.26 -15.27
CA VAL A 188 4.03 9.77 -16.47
C VAL A 188 4.57 11.15 -16.77
N SER A 189 5.03 11.36 -18.00
CA SER A 189 5.42 12.68 -18.50
C SER A 189 4.33 13.23 -19.44
N GLY A 190 4.25 14.55 -19.49
CA GLY A 190 3.30 15.23 -20.35
C GLY A 190 3.22 16.72 -20.05
N LYS A 191 2.01 17.26 -20.12
CA LYS A 191 1.72 18.65 -19.78
C LYS A 191 0.55 18.75 -18.82
N ALA A 192 0.59 19.75 -17.95
CA ALA A 192 -0.53 20.11 -17.07
C ALA A 192 -0.63 21.64 -17.02
N GLY A 193 -1.83 22.19 -17.20
CA GLY A 193 -2.03 23.65 -17.24
C GLY A 193 -1.27 24.37 -18.38
N GLY A 194 -0.82 23.63 -19.40
CA GLY A 194 -0.05 24.14 -20.54
C GLY A 194 1.48 23.99 -20.44
N GLU A 195 2.00 23.72 -19.24
CA GLU A 195 3.44 23.56 -18.96
C GLU A 195 3.84 22.09 -18.94
N ASN A 196 5.14 21.81 -19.14
CA ASN A 196 5.67 20.45 -19.01
C ASN A 196 5.52 19.95 -17.57
N HIS A 197 5.07 18.72 -17.40
CA HIS A 197 4.74 18.16 -16.10
C HIS A 197 5.06 16.67 -16.00
N ILE A 198 5.26 16.20 -14.77
CA ILE A 198 5.50 14.79 -14.44
C ILE A 198 4.68 14.41 -13.20
N TRP A 199 4.05 13.24 -13.25
CA TRP A 199 3.23 12.69 -12.17
C TRP A 199 3.28 11.15 -12.16
N ASN A 200 2.40 10.49 -11.42
CA ASN A 200 2.43 9.04 -11.23
C ASN A 200 1.16 8.33 -11.75
N MET A 201 1.31 7.03 -12.04
CA MET A 201 0.20 6.07 -12.07
C MET A 201 0.47 4.96 -11.07
N VAL A 202 -0.53 4.61 -10.27
CA VAL A 202 -0.45 3.60 -9.21
C VAL A 202 -1.40 2.46 -9.52
N LYS A 203 -0.94 1.22 -9.35
CA LYS A 203 -1.77 0.03 -9.48
C LYS A 203 -2.28 -0.40 -8.11
N LEU A 204 -3.60 -0.45 -7.94
CA LEU A 204 -4.26 -0.94 -6.73
C LEU A 204 -5.17 -2.11 -7.11
N GLY A 205 -4.84 -3.30 -6.61
CA GLY A 205 -5.41 -4.57 -7.07
C GLY A 205 -5.21 -4.76 -8.58
N ASN A 206 -6.32 -4.82 -9.33
CA ASN A 206 -6.28 -5.04 -10.78
C ASN A 206 -6.33 -3.75 -11.62
N TYR A 207 -6.47 -2.59 -10.99
CA TYR A 207 -6.73 -1.33 -11.68
C TYR A 207 -5.57 -0.35 -11.54
N TRP A 208 -5.33 0.43 -12.58
CA TRP A 208 -4.40 1.55 -12.58
C TRP A 208 -5.16 2.86 -12.39
N PHE A 209 -4.55 3.81 -11.69
CA PHE A 209 -5.10 5.13 -11.43
C PHE A 209 -4.01 6.20 -11.55
N HIS A 210 -4.36 7.41 -11.98
CA HIS A 210 -3.43 8.54 -11.94
C HIS A 210 -3.36 9.15 -10.55
N LEU A 211 -2.16 9.52 -10.13
CA LEU A 211 -1.89 10.20 -8.88
C LEU A 211 -0.94 11.37 -9.17
N ASP A 212 -1.39 12.58 -8.89
CA ASP A 212 -0.53 13.76 -8.92
C ASP A 212 -0.46 14.36 -7.51
N THR A 213 0.65 14.10 -6.83
CA THR A 213 0.95 14.66 -5.51
C THR A 213 1.31 16.13 -5.58
N THR A 214 1.81 16.61 -6.72
CA THR A 214 2.19 18.01 -6.92
C THR A 214 0.95 18.88 -6.97
N TRP A 215 -0.04 18.51 -7.76
CA TRP A 215 -1.29 19.28 -7.86
C TRP A 215 -2.27 19.03 -6.71
N ASN A 216 -1.95 18.08 -5.81
CA ASN A 216 -2.61 17.95 -4.52
C ASN A 216 -1.95 18.76 -3.40
N ASP A 217 -0.76 19.33 -3.62
CA ASP A 217 -0.11 20.27 -2.70
C ASP A 217 -0.89 21.60 -2.68
N PRO A 218 -1.59 21.91 -1.58
CA PRO A 218 -2.30 23.16 -1.43
C PRO A 218 -1.30 24.29 -1.14
N ILE A 219 -0.69 24.89 -2.16
CA ILE A 219 0.22 26.03 -2.03
C ILE A 219 -0.36 27.06 -1.01
N ASN A 220 0.29 27.22 0.16
CA ASN A 220 -0.07 28.07 1.32
C ASN A 220 -1.14 27.58 2.32
N ASN A 221 -1.78 26.43 2.15
CA ASN A 221 -2.67 25.82 3.16
C ASN A 221 -2.08 24.48 3.64
N LYS A 222 -2.41 24.00 4.83
CA LYS A 222 -1.92 22.69 5.33
C LYS A 222 -2.96 21.58 5.26
N ASP A 223 -4.10 21.85 4.64
CA ASP A 223 -5.17 20.88 4.47
C ASP A 223 -4.94 20.03 3.22
N ILE A 224 -4.70 18.73 3.41
CA ILE A 224 -4.53 17.76 2.32
C ILE A 224 -5.71 17.83 1.35
N THR A 225 -5.40 17.89 0.05
CA THR A 225 -6.40 17.77 -1.01
C THR A 225 -6.28 16.43 -1.74
N TYR A 226 -7.40 15.93 -2.25
CA TYR A 226 -7.47 14.65 -2.98
C TYR A 226 -7.99 14.85 -4.41
N THR A 227 -7.89 16.07 -4.94
CA THR A 227 -8.44 16.47 -6.25
C THR A 227 -7.82 15.66 -7.38
N TYR A 228 -6.52 15.33 -7.27
CA TYR A 228 -5.75 14.54 -8.22
C TYR A 228 -5.30 13.19 -7.65
N TYR A 229 -6.11 12.63 -6.74
CA TYR A 229 -5.86 11.34 -6.10
C TYR A 229 -6.66 10.22 -6.78
N MET A 230 -5.93 9.25 -7.35
CA MET A 230 -6.47 8.02 -7.96
C MET A 230 -7.53 8.27 -9.05
N LEU A 231 -7.20 9.14 -10.02
CA LEU A 231 -8.10 9.53 -11.10
C LEU A 231 -8.12 8.52 -12.26
N THR A 232 -9.26 8.48 -12.96
CA THR A 232 -9.37 7.85 -14.29
C THR A 232 -8.70 8.70 -15.37
N GLU A 233 -8.46 8.08 -16.53
CA GLU A 233 -7.99 8.74 -17.75
C GLU A 233 -8.90 9.93 -18.14
N ASN A 234 -10.22 9.74 -18.03
CA ASN A 234 -11.21 10.78 -18.36
C ASN A 234 -11.21 11.93 -17.36
N GLU A 235 -10.82 11.68 -16.12
CA GLU A 235 -10.76 12.70 -15.07
C GLU A 235 -9.48 13.52 -15.18
N ILE A 236 -8.32 12.87 -15.33
CA ILE A 236 -7.02 13.54 -15.44
C ILE A 236 -6.88 14.31 -16.76
N SER A 237 -7.46 13.80 -17.87
CA SER A 237 -7.33 14.42 -19.20
C SER A 237 -8.10 15.74 -19.36
N LYS A 238 -8.76 16.24 -18.31
CA LYS A 238 -9.46 17.53 -18.34
C LYS A 238 -8.48 18.71 -18.37
N ASP A 239 -7.33 18.56 -17.74
CA ASP A 239 -6.30 19.57 -17.56
C ASP A 239 -4.87 19.03 -17.73
N HIS A 240 -4.70 17.71 -17.84
CA HIS A 240 -3.45 17.05 -18.19
C HIS A 240 -3.47 16.47 -19.62
N ILE A 241 -2.29 16.42 -20.23
CA ILE A 241 -2.06 15.82 -21.55
C ILE A 241 -0.87 14.87 -21.41
N ILE A 242 -1.07 13.58 -21.68
CA ILE A 242 0.00 12.56 -21.63
C ILE A 242 0.82 12.60 -22.92
N ASP A 243 2.14 12.43 -22.80
CA ASP A 243 3.03 12.30 -23.96
C ASP A 243 2.67 11.05 -24.80
N LYS A 244 2.53 11.25 -26.12
CA LYS A 244 2.03 10.22 -27.07
C LYS A 244 2.91 8.97 -27.17
N ASN A 245 4.18 9.06 -26.77
CA ASN A 245 5.15 7.98 -26.92
C ASN A 245 5.21 7.04 -25.72
N LEU A 246 4.40 7.30 -24.68
CA LEU A 246 4.39 6.48 -23.47
C LEU A 246 3.48 5.26 -23.63
N ASN A 247 4.03 4.07 -23.39
CA ASN A 247 3.26 2.83 -23.33
C ASN A 247 2.74 2.60 -21.90
N LEU A 248 1.63 3.26 -21.57
CA LEU A 248 1.02 3.22 -20.24
C LEU A 248 -0.24 2.32 -20.22
N PRO A 249 -0.50 1.65 -19.08
CA PRO A 249 -1.79 1.02 -18.85
C PRO A 249 -2.89 2.09 -18.76
N LYS A 250 -4.14 1.72 -19.04
CA LYS A 250 -5.26 2.67 -18.97
C LYS A 250 -5.91 2.70 -17.59
N ALA A 251 -6.22 3.91 -17.10
CA ALA A 251 -6.97 4.10 -15.86
C ALA A 251 -8.48 4.25 -16.14
N THR A 252 -9.25 3.16 -16.11
CA THR A 252 -10.67 3.18 -16.54
C THR A 252 -11.68 3.05 -15.40
N LYS A 253 -11.28 2.47 -14.27
CA LYS A 253 -12.15 2.25 -13.11
C LYS A 253 -12.21 3.51 -12.27
N LYS A 254 -13.40 4.03 -11.96
CA LYS A 254 -13.52 5.13 -10.98
C LYS A 254 -13.16 4.63 -9.59
N TYR A 255 -12.34 5.40 -8.88
CA TYR A 255 -11.84 4.99 -7.57
C TYR A 255 -12.96 4.88 -6.52
N TYR A 256 -13.95 5.77 -6.57
CA TYR A 256 -15.17 5.66 -5.76
C TYR A 256 -15.88 4.31 -5.92
N ASP A 257 -16.13 3.89 -7.16
CA ASP A 257 -16.81 2.62 -7.44
C ASP A 257 -15.99 1.43 -6.95
N TYR A 258 -14.66 1.52 -7.06
CA TYR A 258 -13.77 0.46 -6.61
C TYR A 258 -13.71 0.35 -5.08
N LEU A 259 -13.59 1.47 -4.37
CA LEU A 259 -13.65 1.48 -2.90
C LEU A 259 -15.00 0.95 -2.38
N LYS A 260 -16.10 1.26 -3.07
CA LYS A 260 -17.42 0.71 -2.74
C LYS A 260 -17.48 -0.81 -2.91
N GLU A 261 -16.93 -1.35 -3.99
CA GLU A 261 -16.82 -2.81 -4.21
C GLU A 261 -16.01 -3.50 -3.11
N LEU A 262 -14.94 -2.85 -2.65
CA LEU A 262 -14.10 -3.33 -1.56
C LEU A 262 -14.73 -3.11 -0.17
N SER A 263 -15.82 -2.35 -0.09
CA SER A 263 -16.43 -1.89 1.17
C SER A 263 -15.47 -1.08 2.05
N TYR A 264 -14.66 -0.23 1.42
CA TYR A 264 -13.64 0.60 2.06
C TYR A 264 -14.19 1.99 2.44
N ASP A 265 -15.20 2.00 3.30
CA ASP A 265 -15.96 3.21 3.68
C ASP A 265 -15.09 4.27 4.34
N ARG A 266 -14.10 3.86 5.16
CA ARG A 266 -13.13 4.79 5.76
C ARG A 266 -12.37 5.59 4.71
N LEU A 267 -11.87 4.92 3.66
CA LEU A 267 -11.12 5.59 2.59
C LEU A 267 -12.02 6.54 1.81
N LEU A 268 -13.27 6.15 1.54
CA LEU A 268 -14.25 7.04 0.90
C LEU A 268 -14.40 8.35 1.67
N VAL A 269 -14.52 8.28 3.00
CA VAL A 269 -14.69 9.48 3.84
C VAL A 269 -13.40 10.29 3.92
N GLU A 270 -12.26 9.64 4.16
CA GLU A 270 -10.98 10.36 4.31
C GLU A 270 -10.52 11.04 3.01
N THR A 271 -10.85 10.48 1.84
CA THR A 271 -10.57 11.10 0.53
C THR A 271 -11.74 11.92 -0.01
N ALA A 272 -12.76 12.21 0.82
CA ALA A 272 -13.96 12.97 0.47
C ALA A 272 -14.74 12.45 -0.77
N LEU A 273 -14.63 11.16 -1.07
CA LEU A 273 -15.38 10.48 -2.12
C LEU A 273 -16.75 9.97 -1.65
N ASP A 274 -16.98 9.89 -0.33
CA ASP A 274 -18.26 9.49 0.27
C ASP A 274 -19.44 10.38 -0.20
N ILE A 275 -19.15 11.61 -0.63
CA ILE A 275 -20.12 12.56 -1.18
C ILE A 275 -20.83 12.05 -2.45
N TYR A 276 -20.21 11.10 -3.16
CA TYR A 276 -20.81 10.49 -4.36
C TYR A 276 -21.79 9.38 -4.00
N HIS A 277 -21.87 8.99 -2.72
CA HIS A 277 -22.88 8.07 -2.25
C HIS A 277 -24.26 8.74 -2.21
N GLU A 278 -25.29 7.98 -2.58
CA GLU A 278 -26.68 8.45 -2.62
C GLU A 278 -27.13 8.96 -1.26
N GLU A 279 -26.70 8.30 -0.17
CA GLU A 279 -27.02 8.71 1.20
C GLU A 279 -26.44 10.09 1.59
N ASN A 280 -25.44 10.56 0.86
CA ASN A 280 -24.74 11.82 1.08
C ASN A 280 -25.05 12.84 -0.04
N THR A 281 -26.05 12.53 -0.88
CA THR A 281 -26.51 13.36 -1.99
C THR A 281 -27.95 13.82 -1.76
N ALA A 282 -28.18 15.14 -1.75
CA ALA A 282 -29.49 15.74 -1.54
C ALA A 282 -30.08 16.30 -2.84
N GLU A 283 -31.24 15.80 -3.26
CA GLU A 283 -32.02 16.34 -4.39
C GLU A 283 -32.90 17.53 -3.97
N ASN A 284 -33.26 17.61 -2.68
CA ASN A 284 -34.13 18.65 -2.14
C ASN A 284 -33.77 19.02 -0.69
N GLY A 285 -34.34 20.14 -0.20
CA GLY A 285 -34.04 20.67 1.14
C GLY A 285 -34.35 19.71 2.29
N SER A 286 -35.39 18.88 2.17
CA SER A 286 -35.73 17.88 3.19
C SER A 286 -34.69 16.77 3.29
N GLN A 287 -34.17 16.31 2.16
CA GLN A 287 -33.06 15.35 2.12
C GLN A 287 -31.80 15.97 2.69
N LEU A 288 -31.45 17.21 2.30
CA LEU A 288 -30.30 17.92 2.86
C LEU A 288 -30.37 17.98 4.39
N LYS A 289 -31.51 18.36 4.94
CA LYS A 289 -31.75 18.38 6.40
C LYS A 289 -31.59 17.01 7.05
N SER A 290 -32.13 15.96 6.43
CA SER A 290 -31.99 14.58 6.93
C SER A 290 -30.51 14.14 6.98
N ILE A 291 -29.76 14.40 5.91
CA ILE A 291 -28.34 14.06 5.81
C ILE A 291 -27.53 14.79 6.86
N LEU A 292 -27.74 16.11 7.02
CA LEU A 292 -27.05 16.92 8.03
C LEU A 292 -27.36 16.43 9.45
N ASN A 293 -28.63 16.15 9.77
CA ASN A 293 -29.03 15.62 11.08
C ASN A 293 -28.45 14.23 11.36
N ARG A 294 -28.29 13.38 10.35
CA ARG A 294 -27.62 12.08 10.51
C ARG A 294 -26.13 12.27 10.77
N LYS A 295 -25.43 13.06 9.93
CA LYS A 295 -23.97 13.24 10.04
C LYS A 295 -23.54 13.94 11.33
N ILE A 296 -24.36 14.81 11.93
CA ILE A 296 -23.99 15.50 13.18
C ILE A 296 -24.01 14.61 14.43
N THR A 297 -24.68 13.45 14.38
CA THR A 297 -24.87 12.57 15.56
C THR A 297 -23.55 12.15 16.20
N HIS A 298 -22.51 11.93 15.41
CA HIS A 298 -21.19 11.52 15.89
C HIS A 298 -20.20 12.68 16.08
N ARG A 299 -20.70 13.92 16.05
CA ARG A 299 -19.93 15.14 16.29
C ARG A 299 -18.64 15.26 15.45
N PRO A 300 -18.71 15.15 14.10
CA PRO A 300 -17.55 15.29 13.24
C PRO A 300 -17.10 16.76 13.15
N HIS A 301 -15.80 17.00 13.03
CA HIS A 301 -15.30 18.37 12.84
C HIS A 301 -15.71 19.00 11.51
N LYS A 302 -15.95 18.17 10.48
CA LYS A 302 -16.36 18.58 9.14
C LYS A 302 -17.51 17.71 8.64
N ILE A 303 -18.52 18.33 8.05
CA ILE A 303 -19.59 17.64 7.31
C ILE A 303 -19.54 18.12 5.86
N THR A 304 -19.47 17.18 4.93
CA THR A 304 -19.58 17.46 3.49
C THR A 304 -20.80 16.75 2.92
N VAL A 305 -21.58 17.48 2.10
CA VAL A 305 -22.79 16.96 1.44
C VAL A 305 -22.83 17.46 0.00
N ARG A 306 -23.13 16.55 -0.94
CA ARG A 306 -23.41 16.90 -2.32
C ARG A 306 -24.89 17.23 -2.45
N PHE A 307 -25.26 18.28 -3.17
CA PHE A 307 -26.66 18.67 -3.27
C PHE A 307 -27.00 19.28 -4.64
N ASN A 308 -28.27 19.16 -5.03
CA ASN A 308 -28.77 19.66 -6.31
C ASN A 308 -28.81 21.20 -6.29
N LYS A 309 -28.29 21.84 -7.34
CA LYS A 309 -28.25 23.30 -7.50
C LYS A 309 -29.63 23.97 -7.43
N SER A 310 -30.71 23.20 -7.64
CA SER A 310 -32.08 23.69 -7.48
C SER A 310 -32.48 23.98 -6.04
N ILE A 311 -31.73 23.53 -5.03
CA ILE A 311 -32.01 23.82 -3.63
C ILE A 311 -31.73 25.31 -3.34
N SER A 312 -32.74 26.02 -2.84
CA SER A 312 -32.61 27.46 -2.53
C SER A 312 -31.68 27.73 -1.34
N GLN A 313 -31.06 28.91 -1.33
CA GLN A 313 -30.23 29.35 -0.19
C GLN A 313 -31.00 29.37 1.13
N ASP A 314 -32.30 29.68 1.11
CA ASP A 314 -33.14 29.65 2.31
C ASP A 314 -33.35 28.22 2.82
N SER A 315 -33.48 27.24 1.92
CA SER A 315 -33.56 25.81 2.29
C SER A 315 -32.25 25.32 2.90
N ILE A 316 -31.11 25.78 2.38
CA ILE A 316 -29.78 25.46 2.94
C ILE A 316 -29.65 26.09 4.33
N LYS A 317 -30.04 27.36 4.50
CA LYS A 317 -30.04 28.04 5.81
C LYS A 317 -30.98 27.37 6.81
N ASP A 318 -32.19 26.96 6.42
CA ASP A 318 -33.08 26.19 7.30
C ASP A 318 -32.39 24.90 7.74
N ALA A 319 -31.87 24.11 6.80
CA ALA A 319 -31.21 22.85 7.10
C ALA A 319 -30.04 23.03 8.10
N MET A 320 -29.20 24.06 7.92
CA MET A 320 -28.10 24.38 8.84
C MET A 320 -28.58 24.88 10.21
N SER A 321 -29.65 25.69 10.26
CA SER A 321 -30.20 26.22 11.52
C SER A 321 -30.66 25.12 12.48
N GLN A 322 -31.05 23.96 11.94
CA GLN A 322 -31.50 22.81 12.72
C GLN A 322 -30.34 22.16 13.46
N LEU A 323 -29.13 22.22 12.90
CA LEU A 323 -27.93 21.74 13.58
C LEU A 323 -27.62 22.57 14.83
N LEU A 324 -27.83 23.89 14.79
CA LEU A 324 -27.61 24.80 15.92
C LEU A 324 -28.55 24.54 17.12
N LYS A 325 -29.57 23.69 16.98
CA LYS A 325 -30.39 23.22 18.10
C LYS A 325 -29.63 22.26 19.03
N ASN A 326 -28.54 21.68 18.55
CA ASN A 326 -27.66 20.86 19.37
C ASN A 326 -26.84 21.75 20.31
N ASP A 327 -27.06 21.60 21.62
CA ASP A 327 -26.46 22.43 22.65
C ASP A 327 -24.93 22.33 22.73
N PHE A 328 -24.34 21.25 22.23
CA PHE A 328 -22.89 21.04 22.17
C PHE A 328 -22.20 21.84 21.05
N ILE A 329 -22.94 22.38 20.08
CA ILE A 329 -22.37 23.18 19.00
C ILE A 329 -22.17 24.63 19.45
N SER A 330 -21.00 25.18 19.16
CA SER A 330 -20.67 26.60 19.37
C SER A 330 -20.91 27.41 18.11
N VAL A 331 -20.28 27.03 17.01
CA VAL A 331 -20.33 27.75 15.72
C VAL A 331 -20.30 26.74 14.57
N ILE A 332 -21.04 27.07 13.50
CA ILE A 332 -20.94 26.39 12.21
C ILE A 332 -20.47 27.41 11.18
N GLU A 333 -19.29 27.18 10.62
CA GLU A 333 -18.79 27.90 9.46
C GLU A 333 -19.11 27.06 8.21
N TYR A 334 -19.42 27.69 7.08
CA TYR A 334 -19.74 26.95 5.87
C TYR A 334 -19.24 27.65 4.61
N ASN A 335 -18.96 26.83 3.59
CA ASN A 335 -18.75 27.30 2.23
C ASN A 335 -19.48 26.39 1.23
N GLN A 336 -19.77 26.94 0.06
CA GLN A 336 -20.36 26.22 -1.06
C GLN A 336 -19.34 26.22 -2.21
N VAL A 337 -19.11 25.06 -2.79
CA VAL A 337 -18.21 24.88 -3.92
C VAL A 337 -19.02 24.38 -5.11
N ASP A 338 -18.93 25.07 -6.24
CA ASP A 338 -19.51 24.64 -7.52
C ASP A 338 -18.64 23.58 -8.20
N SER A 339 -18.29 22.53 -7.48
CA SER A 339 -17.43 21.46 -7.98
C SER A 339 -18.26 20.40 -8.69
N THR A 340 -18.66 20.66 -9.93
CA THR A 340 -18.70 19.66 -11.00
C THR A 340 -18.82 20.39 -12.34
N ASN A 341 -17.89 20.17 -13.27
CA ASN A 341 -17.92 20.73 -14.63
C ASN A 341 -19.05 20.14 -15.51
N THR A 342 -20.12 19.59 -14.89
CA THR A 342 -21.36 19.12 -15.52
C THR A 342 -22.57 19.37 -14.59
N GLY A 343 -23.02 20.63 -14.53
CA GLY A 343 -24.43 20.97 -14.82
C GLY A 343 -25.54 20.87 -13.76
N GLN A 344 -25.40 20.25 -12.59
CA GLN A 344 -26.55 20.18 -11.65
C GLN A 344 -26.25 20.08 -10.15
N TRP A 345 -24.99 19.88 -9.75
CA TRP A 345 -24.63 19.58 -8.36
C TRP A 345 -23.63 20.59 -7.79
N SER A 346 -23.79 20.92 -6.51
CA SER A 346 -22.85 21.69 -5.70
C SER A 346 -22.47 20.92 -4.45
N ILE A 347 -21.38 21.31 -3.80
CA ILE A 347 -20.92 20.73 -2.54
C ILE A 347 -21.09 21.77 -1.43
N LEU A 348 -21.68 21.36 -0.30
CA LEU A 348 -21.73 22.12 0.93
C LEU A 348 -20.72 21.55 1.91
N ASN A 349 -19.76 22.37 2.36
CA ASN A 349 -18.87 22.04 3.46
C ASN A 349 -19.28 22.81 4.71
N LEU A 350 -19.49 22.10 5.81
CA LEU A 350 -19.70 22.66 7.15
C LEU A 350 -18.50 22.35 8.02
N PHE A 351 -17.97 23.34 8.72
CA PHE A 351 -16.91 23.23 9.71
C PHE A 351 -17.51 23.54 11.08
N ILE A 352 -17.41 22.58 12.00
CA ILE A 352 -18.14 22.60 13.25
C ILE A 352 -17.17 22.84 14.40
N LYS A 353 -17.44 23.91 15.16
CA LYS A 353 -16.77 24.22 16.42
C LYS A 353 -17.70 23.86 17.55
N TYR A 354 -17.19 23.07 18.48
CA TYR A 354 -17.92 22.60 19.66
C TYR A 354 -17.63 23.49 20.87
N LYS A 355 -18.55 23.50 21.84
CA LYS A 355 -18.38 24.29 23.07
C LYS A 355 -17.27 23.74 23.97
N GLU A 356 -17.13 22.42 24.03
CA GLU A 356 -16.10 21.74 24.80
C GLU A 356 -15.28 20.84 23.88
N LYS A 357 -13.99 21.14 23.73
CA LYS A 357 -13.06 20.34 22.94
C LYS A 357 -12.19 19.47 23.86
N PRO A 358 -12.19 18.14 23.71
CA PRO A 358 -11.28 17.29 24.48
C PRO A 358 -9.82 17.52 24.05
N GLU A 359 -8.88 17.18 24.94
CA GLU A 359 -7.46 17.16 24.61
C GLU A 359 -7.11 15.95 23.74
N LYS A 360 -7.68 14.80 24.08
CA LYS A 360 -7.51 13.53 23.37
C LYS A 360 -8.71 12.60 23.60
N ILE A 361 -8.79 11.55 22.80
CA ILE A 361 -9.65 10.40 23.05
C ILE A 361 -8.79 9.18 23.42
N ALA A 362 -9.37 8.24 24.16
CA ALA A 362 -8.73 6.99 24.53
C ALA A 362 -9.69 5.83 24.34
N VAL A 363 -9.22 4.77 23.68
CA VAL A 363 -9.98 3.55 23.44
C VAL A 363 -9.56 2.49 24.45
N ASP A 364 -10.51 2.03 25.25
CA ASP A 364 -10.34 0.92 26.20
C ASP A 364 -10.89 -0.35 25.56
N PHE A 365 -9.98 -1.18 25.06
CA PHE A 365 -10.29 -2.41 24.33
C PHE A 365 -9.63 -3.61 25.03
N PRO A 366 -10.36 -4.70 25.32
CA PRO A 366 -9.91 -5.70 26.28
C PRO A 366 -8.69 -6.50 25.82
N ASN A 367 -8.63 -6.87 24.53
CA ASN A 367 -7.53 -7.66 23.95
C ASN A 367 -7.33 -7.29 22.47
N LYS A 368 -6.08 -7.31 21.99
CA LYS A 368 -5.79 -7.08 20.56
C LYS A 368 -5.95 -8.33 19.69
N VAL A 369 -5.96 -9.52 20.30
CA VAL A 369 -6.22 -10.80 19.63
C VAL A 369 -7.49 -11.37 20.22
N CYS A 370 -8.48 -11.61 19.37
CA CYS A 370 -9.84 -11.92 19.79
C CYS A 370 -10.41 -13.12 19.05
N ASN A 371 -11.30 -13.86 19.74
CA ASN A 371 -12.01 -14.96 19.13
C ASN A 371 -13.19 -14.43 18.32
N THR A 372 -13.29 -14.78 17.03
CA THR A 372 -14.38 -14.35 16.14
C THR A 372 -15.75 -14.84 16.57
N ALA A 373 -15.83 -15.89 17.40
CA ALA A 373 -17.08 -16.37 17.97
C ALA A 373 -17.62 -15.48 19.12
N SER A 374 -16.80 -14.55 19.63
CA SER A 374 -17.15 -13.71 20.78
C SER A 374 -17.62 -12.32 20.34
N GLU A 375 -18.61 -11.79 21.06
CA GLU A 375 -18.91 -10.35 21.05
C GLU A 375 -17.97 -9.65 22.04
N ILE A 376 -17.33 -8.58 21.60
CA ILE A 376 -16.31 -7.87 22.36
C ILE A 376 -16.87 -6.53 22.78
N LYS A 377 -16.76 -6.24 24.07
CA LYS A 377 -17.15 -4.94 24.62
C LYS A 377 -15.93 -4.02 24.69
N PHE A 378 -16.11 -2.76 24.33
CA PHE A 378 -15.10 -1.72 24.43
C PHE A 378 -15.74 -0.42 24.91
N ASN A 379 -14.90 0.49 25.42
CA ASN A 379 -15.33 1.84 25.77
C ASN A 379 -14.42 2.87 25.10
N VAL A 380 -14.97 4.04 24.79
CA VAL A 380 -14.22 5.19 24.30
C VAL A 380 -14.45 6.36 25.25
N TYR A 381 -13.36 7.05 25.58
CA TYR A 381 -13.38 8.16 26.50
C TYR A 381 -12.80 9.42 25.88
N ALA A 382 -13.48 10.54 26.07
CA ALA A 382 -12.92 11.88 25.86
C ALA A 382 -12.24 12.32 27.15
N ILE A 383 -11.02 12.83 27.03
CA ILE A 383 -10.23 13.37 28.14
C ILE A 383 -10.17 14.88 27.99
N TYR A 384 -10.71 15.56 28.99
CA TYR A 384 -10.59 17.00 29.22
C TYR A 384 -9.72 17.17 30.47
N ASP A 385 -9.04 18.30 30.64
CA ASP A 385 -8.05 18.62 31.70
C ASP A 385 -8.09 17.67 32.93
N ASN A 386 -9.19 17.67 33.69
CA ASN A 386 -9.39 16.83 34.87
C ASN A 386 -10.61 15.89 34.79
N LYS A 387 -11.21 15.71 33.61
CA LYS A 387 -12.47 14.96 33.42
C LYS A 387 -12.33 13.90 32.33
N LYS A 388 -12.67 12.66 32.69
CA LYS A 388 -12.82 11.54 31.76
C LYS A 388 -14.31 11.31 31.50
N VAL A 389 -14.76 11.45 30.25
CA VAL A 389 -16.17 11.31 29.84
C VAL A 389 -16.30 10.11 28.92
N ASN A 390 -17.23 9.19 29.21
CA ASN A 390 -17.55 8.10 28.29
C ASN A 390 -18.32 8.66 27.08
N ILE A 391 -17.78 8.44 25.88
CA ILE A 391 -18.32 8.91 24.59
C ILE A 391 -18.58 7.75 23.63
N THR A 392 -18.69 6.52 24.15
CA THR A 392 -18.78 5.30 23.34
C THR A 392 -19.95 5.31 22.35
N GLU A 393 -21.05 5.97 22.69
CA GLU A 393 -22.22 6.12 21.82
C GLU A 393 -22.11 7.28 20.82
N ASP A 394 -21.22 8.25 21.09
CA ASP A 394 -21.07 9.48 20.31
C ASP A 394 -19.89 9.41 19.31
N VAL A 395 -19.01 8.42 19.44
CA VAL A 395 -17.83 8.28 18.58
C VAL A 395 -18.23 7.74 17.19
N TYR A 396 -17.65 8.30 16.14
CA TYR A 396 -17.73 7.68 14.81
C TYR A 396 -16.62 6.63 14.70
N ILE A 397 -16.96 5.42 14.24
CA ILE A 397 -15.98 4.35 14.05
C ILE A 397 -15.96 3.98 12.58
N TYR A 398 -14.82 4.21 11.95
CA TYR A 398 -14.58 3.84 10.56
C TYR A 398 -13.75 2.55 10.51
N PRO A 399 -14.33 1.38 10.21
CA PRO A 399 -13.54 0.25 9.79
C PRO A 399 -13.10 0.45 8.33
N TYR A 400 -11.94 -0.05 7.95
CA TYR A 400 -11.55 -0.09 6.54
C TYR A 400 -12.30 -1.15 5.74
N ASP A 401 -12.97 -2.09 6.38
CA ASP A 401 -13.81 -3.08 5.71
C ASP A 401 -15.13 -3.31 6.49
N ASN A 402 -16.16 -3.78 5.80
CA ASN A 402 -17.47 -4.07 6.43
C ASN A 402 -17.52 -5.45 7.10
N LYS A 403 -16.37 -6.05 7.38
CA LYS A 403 -16.22 -7.40 7.96
C LYS A 403 -16.34 -7.39 9.48
N LEU A 404 -16.63 -6.23 10.06
CA LEU A 404 -16.95 -6.04 11.46
C LEU A 404 -18.39 -5.56 11.60
N GLU A 405 -19.07 -6.05 12.64
CA GLU A 405 -20.31 -5.48 13.14
C GLU A 405 -19.98 -4.68 14.39
N ILE A 406 -20.19 -3.37 14.33
CA ILE A 406 -19.89 -2.46 15.43
C ILE A 406 -21.18 -1.76 15.82
N SER A 407 -21.54 -1.84 17.10
CA SER A 407 -22.69 -1.11 17.62
C SER A 407 -22.47 -0.76 19.08
N LYS A 408 -22.59 0.53 19.44
CA LYS A 408 -22.82 0.93 20.84
C LYS A 408 -21.87 0.28 21.88
N GLY A 409 -20.56 0.35 21.62
CA GLY A 409 -19.54 -0.26 22.49
C GLY A 409 -19.37 -1.77 22.37
N THR A 410 -19.96 -2.39 21.34
CA THR A 410 -19.78 -3.81 20.99
C THR A 410 -19.18 -3.96 19.60
N LEU A 411 -18.34 -4.98 19.44
CA LEU A 411 -17.72 -5.38 18.18
C LEU A 411 -17.84 -6.89 18.01
N LYS A 412 -18.22 -7.32 16.81
CA LYS A 412 -18.25 -8.73 16.41
C LYS A 412 -17.60 -8.90 15.05
N PHE A 413 -16.76 -9.93 14.93
CA PHE A 413 -16.11 -10.28 13.67
C PHE A 413 -17.05 -11.10 12.79
N LYS A 414 -17.09 -10.78 11.49
CA LYS A 414 -17.74 -11.63 10.48
C LYS A 414 -16.78 -12.69 9.92
N GLU A 415 -15.48 -12.40 9.91
CA GLU A 415 -14.44 -13.30 9.44
C GLU A 415 -13.16 -13.14 10.27
N ALA A 416 -12.20 -14.05 10.05
CA ALA A 416 -10.88 -13.95 10.67
C ALA A 416 -9.98 -13.04 9.83
N GLY A 417 -9.17 -12.22 10.49
CA GLY A 417 -8.46 -11.15 9.81
C GLY A 417 -7.69 -10.26 10.76
N ASN A 418 -6.90 -9.38 10.15
CA ASN A 418 -6.40 -8.20 10.81
C ASN A 418 -7.26 -7.00 10.40
N TYR A 419 -7.53 -6.11 11.35
CA TYR A 419 -8.41 -4.96 11.15
C TYR A 419 -7.80 -3.72 11.77
N ASN A 420 -7.92 -2.60 11.05
CA ASN A 420 -7.61 -1.27 11.54
C ASN A 420 -8.91 -0.48 11.71
N LEU A 421 -9.13 0.04 12.92
CA LEU A 421 -10.27 0.85 13.28
C LEU A 421 -9.81 2.28 13.55
N LEU A 422 -10.53 3.26 13.01
CA LEU A 422 -10.37 4.66 13.41
C LEU A 422 -11.59 5.14 14.19
N PHE A 423 -11.30 5.65 15.38
CA PHE A 423 -12.25 6.32 16.24
C PHE A 423 -12.10 7.82 16.02
N GLU A 424 -13.17 8.50 15.63
CA GLU A 424 -13.19 9.95 15.47
C GLU A 424 -14.24 10.59 16.38
N PHE A 425 -13.83 11.65 17.07
CA PHE A 425 -14.73 12.49 17.86
C PHE A 425 -14.24 13.93 17.85
N GLN A 426 -15.05 14.86 17.35
CA GLN A 426 -14.73 16.29 17.27
C GLN A 426 -13.38 16.60 16.59
N GLY A 427 -13.00 15.79 15.59
CA GLY A 427 -11.74 15.91 14.86
C GLY A 427 -10.53 15.29 15.56
N LEU A 428 -10.67 14.79 16.79
CA LEU A 428 -9.66 13.94 17.42
C LEU A 428 -9.80 12.52 16.87
N ARG A 429 -8.66 11.86 16.68
CA ARG A 429 -8.55 10.56 16.04
C ARG A 429 -7.69 9.63 16.87
N GLU A 430 -8.10 8.38 17.00
CA GLU A 430 -7.35 7.30 17.63
C GLU A 430 -7.50 6.03 16.79
N GLU A 431 -6.39 5.38 16.50
CA GLU A 431 -6.37 4.14 15.71
C GLU A 431 -6.18 2.92 16.59
N LEU A 432 -6.85 1.83 16.24
CA LEU A 432 -6.71 0.53 16.91
C LEU A 432 -6.58 -0.59 15.89
N SER A 433 -5.47 -1.31 15.96
CA SER A 433 -5.23 -2.54 15.20
C SER A 433 -5.58 -3.77 16.06
N ILE A 434 -6.43 -4.65 15.52
CA ILE A 434 -6.87 -5.90 16.17
C ILE A 434 -6.81 -7.09 15.21
N THR A 435 -6.66 -8.29 15.76
CA THR A 435 -6.70 -9.56 15.03
C THR A 435 -7.87 -10.41 15.52
N GLY A 436 -8.77 -10.78 14.61
CA GLY A 436 -9.84 -11.75 14.84
C GLY A 436 -9.42 -13.14 14.36
N LEU A 437 -9.47 -14.14 15.24
CA LEU A 437 -9.15 -15.54 14.93
C LEU A 437 -10.30 -16.47 15.33
N ASN A 438 -10.48 -17.58 14.62
CA ASN A 438 -11.45 -18.59 15.03
C ASN A 438 -11.03 -19.29 16.34
N SER A 439 -11.95 -20.04 16.94
CA SER A 439 -11.70 -20.69 18.23
C SER A 439 -10.58 -21.74 18.19
N SER A 440 -10.46 -22.52 17.12
CA SER A 440 -9.39 -23.52 16.96
C SER A 440 -8.00 -22.89 16.89
N ALA A 441 -7.89 -21.64 16.43
CA ALA A 441 -6.61 -20.96 16.32
C ALA A 441 -5.89 -20.83 17.66
N PHE A 442 -6.62 -20.65 18.76
CA PHE A 442 -6.05 -20.47 20.10
C PHE A 442 -5.29 -21.70 20.62
N ASN A 443 -5.46 -22.86 19.98
CA ASN A 443 -4.69 -24.08 20.28
C ASN A 443 -3.28 -24.07 19.67
N TYR A 444 -3.04 -23.21 18.66
CA TYR A 444 -1.86 -23.24 17.81
C TYR A 444 -1.11 -21.92 17.75
N ILE A 445 -1.54 -20.88 18.47
CA ILE A 445 -0.90 -19.56 18.38
C ILE A 445 -0.05 -19.24 19.60
N THR A 446 1.01 -18.48 19.36
CA THR A 446 1.81 -17.85 20.39
C THR A 446 2.20 -16.44 19.95
N LYS A 447 2.40 -15.55 20.93
CA LYS A 447 2.87 -14.18 20.69
C LYS A 447 4.37 -14.14 20.42
N GLU A 448 5.13 -15.02 21.06
CA GLU A 448 6.58 -15.04 20.95
C GLU A 448 7.04 -15.84 19.74
N LYS A 449 8.02 -15.32 19.01
CA LYS A 449 8.62 -16.04 17.90
C LYS A 449 9.29 -17.33 18.43
N PRO A 450 8.89 -18.52 17.96
CA PRO A 450 9.57 -19.73 18.37
C PRO A 450 11.04 -19.74 17.93
N ASN A 451 11.91 -20.32 18.75
CA ASN A 451 13.34 -20.45 18.44
C ASN A 451 13.60 -21.61 17.46
N ASN A 452 13.13 -21.44 16.22
CA ASN A 452 13.29 -22.40 15.14
C ASN A 452 13.72 -21.71 13.85
N TYR A 453 14.31 -22.50 12.94
CA TYR A 453 14.86 -22.00 11.69
C TYR A 453 13.78 -21.44 10.74
N VAL A 454 12.59 -22.04 10.72
CA VAL A 454 11.46 -21.58 9.91
C VAL A 454 10.24 -21.48 10.80
N ASN A 455 9.63 -20.30 10.84
CA ASN A 455 8.40 -20.05 11.56
C ASN A 455 7.28 -19.67 10.59
N VAL A 456 6.04 -19.86 11.02
CA VAL A 456 4.87 -19.39 10.29
C VAL A 456 4.17 -18.37 11.18
N LYS A 457 3.80 -17.24 10.60
CA LYS A 457 3.01 -16.21 11.24
C LYS A 457 1.77 -15.96 10.40
N ILE A 458 0.60 -16.15 11.01
CA ILE A 458 -0.69 -15.96 10.35
C ILE A 458 -1.33 -14.73 10.98
N TYR A 459 -1.67 -13.76 10.15
CA TYR A 459 -2.10 -12.45 10.58
C TYR A 459 -1.01 -11.76 11.43
N ASP A 460 -1.12 -11.77 12.76
CA ASP A 460 -0.07 -11.26 13.67
C ASP A 460 0.41 -12.29 14.69
N GLN A 461 0.00 -13.54 14.57
CA GLN A 461 0.29 -14.57 15.57
C GLN A 461 1.22 -15.63 14.99
N TYR A 462 2.26 -15.97 15.74
CA TYR A 462 3.13 -17.09 15.38
C TYR A 462 2.39 -18.40 15.63
N ILE A 463 2.66 -19.38 14.79
CA ILE A 463 2.16 -20.73 14.99
C ILE A 463 3.10 -21.48 15.93
N ASP A 464 2.57 -21.92 17.06
CA ASP A 464 3.24 -22.81 18.00
C ASP A 464 3.11 -24.26 17.54
N PHE A 465 4.17 -24.76 16.91
CA PHE A 465 4.27 -26.15 16.48
C PHE A 465 4.77 -27.09 17.61
N SER A 466 5.17 -26.56 18.77
CA SER A 466 5.70 -27.38 19.87
C SER A 466 4.63 -28.31 20.43
N SER A 467 3.38 -27.83 20.53
CA SER A 467 2.23 -28.60 21.01
C SER A 467 1.87 -29.81 20.14
N ILE A 468 2.33 -29.84 18.89
CA ILE A 468 2.09 -30.94 17.94
C ILE A 468 3.35 -31.71 17.55
N GLU A 469 4.49 -31.38 18.17
CA GLU A 469 5.80 -32.04 18.01
C GLU A 469 6.28 -32.19 16.55
N GLN A 470 5.87 -31.28 15.67
CA GLN A 470 6.29 -31.30 14.27
C GLN A 470 6.45 -29.88 13.72
N TRP A 471 7.69 -29.45 13.59
CA TRP A 471 8.04 -28.15 13.00
C TRP A 471 7.96 -28.17 11.47
N PRO A 472 7.84 -26.99 10.84
CA PRO A 472 8.04 -26.84 9.40
C PRO A 472 9.42 -27.35 8.95
N ILE A 473 9.48 -27.92 7.75
CA ILE A 473 10.73 -28.37 7.14
C ILE A 473 10.88 -27.73 5.75
N ILE A 474 12.11 -27.53 5.29
CA ILE A 474 12.38 -27.11 3.91
C ILE A 474 12.73 -28.34 3.10
N GLU A 475 12.00 -28.55 2.01
CA GLU A 475 12.26 -29.61 1.05
C GLU A 475 12.22 -29.04 -0.37
N GLU A 476 13.25 -29.30 -1.17
CA GLU A 476 13.36 -28.81 -2.56
C GLU A 476 13.07 -27.29 -2.70
N GLY A 477 13.49 -26.49 -1.72
CA GLY A 477 13.24 -25.05 -1.70
C GLY A 477 11.79 -24.66 -1.41
N ARG A 478 10.99 -25.55 -0.80
CA ARG A 478 9.63 -25.29 -0.35
C ARG A 478 9.48 -25.53 1.14
N THR A 479 8.77 -24.63 1.81
CA THR A 479 8.40 -24.80 3.22
C THR A 479 7.22 -25.75 3.32
N MET A 480 7.47 -26.93 3.89
CA MET A 480 6.48 -27.94 4.20
C MET A 480 5.98 -27.74 5.63
N VAL A 481 4.66 -27.68 5.82
CA VAL A 481 4.05 -27.41 7.14
C VAL A 481 3.06 -28.49 7.56
N PRO A 482 2.86 -28.71 8.88
CA PRO A 482 1.77 -29.54 9.37
C PRO A 482 0.43 -28.90 9.00
N LEU A 483 -0.32 -29.56 8.09
CA LEU A 483 -1.53 -29.01 7.48
C LEU A 483 -2.51 -28.45 8.51
N ARG A 484 -2.84 -29.24 9.54
CA ARG A 484 -3.90 -28.88 10.49
C ARG A 484 -3.58 -27.60 11.27
N ALA A 485 -2.38 -27.52 11.83
CA ALA A 485 -1.98 -26.40 12.70
C ALA A 485 -1.99 -25.05 11.97
N VAL A 486 -1.69 -25.04 10.67
CA VAL A 486 -1.69 -23.81 9.86
C VAL A 486 -3.11 -23.48 9.38
N PHE A 487 -3.82 -24.45 8.81
CA PHE A 487 -5.06 -24.14 8.10
C PHE A 487 -6.30 -24.07 9.00
N GLU A 488 -6.30 -24.69 10.18
CA GLU A 488 -7.36 -24.44 11.16
C GLU A 488 -7.33 -22.99 11.67
N VAL A 489 -6.15 -22.36 11.80
CA VAL A 489 -6.04 -20.93 12.13
C VAL A 489 -6.61 -20.05 11.02
N LEU A 490 -6.49 -20.48 9.77
CA LEU A 490 -7.09 -19.84 8.58
C LEU A 490 -8.56 -20.25 8.35
N ASN A 491 -9.26 -20.66 9.41
CA ASN A 491 -10.68 -21.00 9.39
C ASN A 491 -11.04 -22.17 8.45
N CYS A 492 -10.08 -23.05 8.13
CA CYS A 492 -10.36 -24.27 7.39
C CYS A 492 -10.74 -25.40 8.34
N LYS A 493 -11.66 -26.27 7.93
CA LYS A 493 -11.90 -27.54 8.60
C LYS A 493 -10.98 -28.59 7.99
N VAL A 494 -10.15 -29.23 8.82
CA VAL A 494 -9.20 -30.25 8.36
C VAL A 494 -9.57 -31.61 8.95
N LYS A 495 -9.88 -32.57 8.08
CA LYS A 495 -10.20 -33.96 8.46
C LYS A 495 -9.32 -34.96 7.74
N TRP A 496 -9.12 -36.12 8.35
CA TRP A 496 -8.46 -37.26 7.72
C TRP A 496 -9.52 -38.23 7.21
N GLU A 497 -9.43 -38.57 5.92
CA GLU A 497 -10.26 -39.57 5.27
C GLU A 497 -9.47 -40.87 5.14
N GLU A 498 -9.85 -41.86 5.95
CA GLU A 498 -9.09 -43.11 6.08
C GLU A 498 -9.22 -44.00 4.84
N SER A 499 -10.38 -43.98 4.19
CA SER A 499 -10.68 -44.78 2.99
C SER A 499 -9.77 -44.43 1.81
N SER A 500 -9.46 -43.14 1.66
CA SER A 500 -8.61 -42.62 0.58
C SER A 500 -7.22 -42.19 1.05
N LYS A 501 -6.87 -42.43 2.33
CA LYS A 501 -5.60 -42.01 2.94
C LYS A 501 -5.25 -40.56 2.61
N SER A 502 -6.25 -39.69 2.76
CA SER A 502 -6.18 -38.30 2.31
C SER A 502 -6.55 -37.34 3.43
N ALA A 503 -5.87 -36.20 3.48
CA ALA A 503 -6.40 -35.06 4.22
C ALA A 503 -7.43 -34.32 3.36
N VAL A 504 -8.51 -33.86 3.99
CA VAL A 504 -9.54 -33.06 3.37
C VAL A 504 -9.62 -31.72 4.10
N VAL A 505 -9.42 -30.64 3.35
CA VAL A 505 -9.51 -29.25 3.80
C VAL A 505 -10.79 -28.67 3.23
N GLU A 506 -11.64 -28.09 4.07
CA GLU A 506 -12.86 -27.41 3.67
C GLU A 506 -12.79 -25.94 4.09
N HIS A 507 -13.02 -25.03 3.14
CA HIS A 507 -13.05 -23.58 3.37
C HIS A 507 -14.19 -22.95 2.55
N GLY A 508 -15.27 -22.53 3.20
CA GLY A 508 -16.49 -22.11 2.50
C GLY A 508 -17.03 -23.23 1.61
N ALA A 509 -17.18 -22.96 0.31
CA ALA A 509 -17.61 -23.95 -0.69
C ALA A 509 -16.44 -24.78 -1.27
N LEU A 510 -15.19 -24.41 -0.95
CA LEU A 510 -14.00 -25.03 -1.49
C LEU A 510 -13.62 -26.28 -0.70
N LYS A 511 -13.34 -27.37 -1.41
CA LYS A 511 -12.89 -28.64 -0.86
C LYS A 511 -11.58 -29.07 -1.52
N ILE A 512 -10.53 -29.20 -0.72
CA ILE A 512 -9.22 -29.69 -1.17
C ILE A 512 -9.00 -31.09 -0.60
N MET A 513 -8.75 -32.07 -1.47
CA MET A 513 -8.37 -33.43 -1.07
C MET A 513 -6.90 -33.65 -1.42
N ILE A 514 -6.13 -34.07 -0.41
CA ILE A 514 -4.68 -34.21 -0.48
C ILE A 514 -4.32 -35.63 -0.05
N PRO A 515 -4.16 -36.57 -0.99
CA PRO A 515 -3.66 -37.90 -0.69
C PRO A 515 -2.25 -37.86 -0.12
N ALA A 516 -1.97 -38.70 0.88
CA ALA A 516 -0.63 -38.84 1.43
C ALA A 516 0.33 -39.42 0.38
N ASN A 517 1.60 -38.98 0.42
CA ASN A 517 2.68 -39.43 -0.46
C ASN A 517 2.37 -39.20 -1.96
N SER A 518 1.56 -38.19 -2.28
CA SER A 518 1.13 -37.85 -3.64
C SER A 518 1.63 -36.48 -4.04
N LYS A 519 2.01 -36.33 -5.32
CA LYS A 519 2.26 -35.03 -5.95
C LYS A 519 0.97 -34.39 -6.51
N THR A 520 -0.15 -35.10 -6.46
CA THR A 520 -1.44 -34.63 -6.96
C THR A 520 -2.39 -34.36 -5.80
N ALA A 521 -2.97 -33.16 -5.80
CA ALA A 521 -4.07 -32.77 -4.94
C ALA A 521 -5.30 -32.40 -5.80
N TYR A 522 -6.48 -32.37 -5.19
CA TYR A 522 -7.74 -32.11 -5.90
C TYR A 522 -8.47 -30.94 -5.27
N ILE A 523 -8.73 -29.89 -6.05
CA ILE A 523 -9.56 -28.75 -5.64
C ILE A 523 -10.90 -28.91 -6.33
N ASN A 524 -11.97 -29.08 -5.55
CA ASN A 524 -13.33 -29.33 -6.05
C ASN A 524 -13.38 -30.47 -7.10
N GLY A 525 -12.58 -31.51 -6.89
CA GLY A 525 -12.48 -32.69 -7.77
C GLY A 525 -11.55 -32.53 -8.98
N LYS A 526 -11.10 -31.32 -9.30
CA LYS A 526 -10.11 -31.09 -10.37
C LYS A 526 -8.70 -31.31 -9.85
N ALA A 527 -7.87 -32.04 -10.60
CA ALA A 527 -6.50 -32.35 -10.22
C ALA A 527 -5.55 -31.15 -10.43
N TYR A 528 -4.65 -30.96 -9.46
CA TYR A 528 -3.57 -29.98 -9.47
C TYR A 528 -2.29 -30.65 -8.98
N SER A 529 -1.14 -30.24 -9.54
CA SER A 529 0.16 -30.72 -9.09
C SER A 529 0.68 -29.87 -7.95
N LEU A 530 1.27 -30.52 -6.95
CA LEU A 530 2.09 -29.91 -5.91
C LEU A 530 3.53 -29.76 -6.43
N ASP A 531 4.25 -28.75 -5.95
CA ASP A 531 5.68 -28.59 -6.23
C ASP A 531 6.48 -29.75 -5.65
N VAL A 532 6.19 -30.06 -4.38
CA VAL A 532 6.75 -31.18 -3.60
C VAL A 532 5.60 -32.07 -3.14
N PRO A 533 5.71 -33.41 -3.21
CA PRO A 533 4.66 -34.32 -2.76
C PRO A 533 4.26 -34.09 -1.30
N ALA A 534 2.96 -34.23 -0.99
CA ALA A 534 2.51 -34.27 0.39
C ALA A 534 3.09 -35.52 1.07
N LYS A 535 3.48 -35.44 2.35
CA LYS A 535 4.13 -36.53 3.08
C LYS A 535 3.55 -36.75 4.45
N LEU A 536 3.64 -37.97 4.95
CA LEU A 536 3.41 -38.25 6.38
C LEU A 536 4.75 -38.22 7.12
N VAL A 537 4.88 -37.31 8.07
CA VAL A 537 6.03 -37.20 8.98
C VAL A 537 5.49 -37.15 10.40
N ASN A 538 5.97 -38.04 11.29
CA ASN A 538 5.49 -38.15 12.68
C ASN A 538 3.96 -38.20 12.81
N ASN A 539 3.30 -38.95 11.92
CA ASN A 539 1.84 -39.06 11.86
C ASN A 539 1.11 -37.72 11.65
N ARG A 540 1.78 -36.78 10.96
CA ARG A 540 1.24 -35.49 10.49
C ARG A 540 1.41 -35.41 8.99
N ILE A 541 0.39 -34.93 8.30
CA ILE A 541 0.50 -34.64 6.88
C ILE A 541 1.19 -33.28 6.70
N MET A 542 2.29 -33.31 5.94
CA MET A 542 3.13 -32.18 5.57
C MET A 542 2.89 -31.86 4.10
N LEU A 543 2.80 -30.59 3.75
CA LEU A 543 2.57 -30.11 2.38
C LEU A 543 3.26 -28.77 2.13
N PRO A 544 3.49 -28.40 0.85
CA PRO A 544 3.92 -27.04 0.52
C PRO A 544 2.88 -26.03 0.99
N LEU A 545 3.26 -25.16 1.93
CA LEU A 545 2.35 -24.19 2.56
C LEU A 545 1.59 -23.35 1.52
N ARG A 546 2.32 -22.89 0.49
CA ARG A 546 1.79 -22.00 -0.56
C ARG A 546 0.57 -22.58 -1.28
N PHE A 547 0.53 -23.91 -1.52
CA PHE A 547 -0.52 -24.52 -2.33
C PHE A 547 -1.91 -24.34 -1.71
N VAL A 548 -2.08 -24.68 -0.42
CA VAL A 548 -3.39 -24.53 0.22
C VAL A 548 -3.69 -23.07 0.53
N SER A 549 -2.69 -22.27 0.94
CA SER A 549 -2.87 -20.83 1.18
C SER A 549 -3.41 -20.10 -0.05
N GLU A 550 -2.77 -20.25 -1.21
CA GLU A 550 -3.22 -19.59 -2.44
C GLU A 550 -4.56 -20.15 -2.94
N ALA A 551 -4.84 -21.44 -2.71
CA ALA A 551 -6.13 -22.03 -3.07
C ALA A 551 -7.32 -21.48 -2.24
N ILE A 552 -7.06 -20.89 -1.07
CA ILE A 552 -8.06 -20.21 -0.24
C ILE A 552 -7.94 -18.68 -0.33
N ASP A 553 -7.33 -18.18 -1.40
CA ASP A 553 -7.13 -16.76 -1.70
C ASP A 553 -6.31 -16.00 -0.65
N LYS A 554 -5.33 -16.67 -0.03
CA LYS A 554 -4.39 -16.08 0.93
C LYS A 554 -3.04 -15.76 0.29
N SER A 555 -2.48 -14.62 0.69
CA SER A 555 -1.16 -14.19 0.25
C SER A 555 -0.07 -14.81 1.13
N VAL A 556 1.03 -15.27 0.51
CA VAL A 556 2.16 -15.88 1.21
C VAL A 556 3.45 -15.13 0.88
N VAL A 557 4.05 -14.56 1.92
CA VAL A 557 5.30 -13.78 1.83
C VAL A 557 6.38 -14.45 2.67
N TRP A 558 7.60 -14.52 2.16
CA TRP A 558 8.77 -14.94 2.93
C TRP A 558 9.50 -13.71 3.45
N ASP A 559 9.55 -13.56 4.77
CA ASP A 559 10.41 -12.60 5.45
C ASP A 559 11.76 -13.27 5.71
N ASP A 560 12.75 -12.93 4.89
CA ASP A 560 14.07 -13.54 4.96
C ASP A 560 14.88 -13.07 6.17
N GLU A 561 14.71 -11.83 6.61
CA GLU A 561 15.40 -11.27 7.77
C GLU A 561 14.98 -12.03 9.03
N ASN A 562 13.68 -12.22 9.21
CA ASN A 562 13.14 -12.92 10.36
C ASN A 562 13.04 -14.44 10.16
N LYS A 563 13.25 -14.96 8.95
CA LYS A 563 13.02 -16.37 8.61
C LYS A 563 11.60 -16.82 8.96
N VAL A 564 10.62 -16.02 8.54
CA VAL A 564 9.19 -16.24 8.83
C VAL A 564 8.40 -16.29 7.53
N VAL A 565 7.52 -17.29 7.40
CA VAL A 565 6.47 -17.28 6.38
C VAL A 565 5.29 -16.49 6.93
N LEU A 566 4.92 -15.39 6.27
CA LEU A 566 3.79 -14.55 6.60
C LEU A 566 2.58 -14.94 5.75
N ILE A 567 1.41 -15.10 6.37
CA ILE A 567 0.14 -15.39 5.69
C ILE A 567 -0.91 -14.35 6.09
N TYR A 568 -1.58 -13.75 5.10
CA TYR A 568 -2.62 -12.72 5.26
C TYR A 568 -3.87 -13.02 4.44
#